data_AF-A0A225V4Z2-F1
#
_entry.id   AF-A0A225V4Z2-F1
#
_cell.length_a   1.000
_cell.length_b   1.000
_cell.length_c   1.000
_cell.angle_alpha   90.00
_cell.angle_beta   90.00
_cell.angle_gamma   90.00
#
_symmetry.space_group_name_H-M   'P 1'
#
loop_
_entity.id
_entity.type
_entity.pdbx_description
1 polymer ?
#
loop_
_entity_poly.entity_id
_entity_poly.type
_entity_poly.pdbx_seq_one_letter_code
_entity_poly.pdbx_strand_id
1 'polypeptide(L)'
;MSWPGAMVQYFETKKEESDRDRCATEHKLYCDHLSLGDNRQDRDAVISVLEAVLIRLRKDLPTVKTVTLISNNTNYYQNALLPLIVPFLLHGIHIKRILHTETQDGRGVLDAHFLVRCKY
;
A
#
# COMPACT_ATOMS: atom_id res chain seq x y z
N MET A 1 -6.48 -17.37 8.14
CA MET A 1 -6.64 -15.99 8.64
C MET A 1 -6.38 -15.05 7.47
N SER A 2 -7.25 -14.07 7.18
CA SER A 2 -6.92 -13.02 6.20
C SER A 2 -6.25 -11.87 6.93
N TRP A 3 -5.00 -11.58 6.60
CA TRP A 3 -4.26 -10.47 7.19
C TRP A 3 -4.37 -9.28 6.23
N PRO A 4 -5.01 -8.17 6.65
CA PRO A 4 -4.99 -6.96 5.85
C PRO A 4 -3.59 -6.33 5.92
N GLY A 5 -3.08 -5.90 4.78
CA GLY A 5 -1.81 -5.21 4.72
C GLY A 5 -1.54 -4.65 3.33
N ALA A 6 -0.45 -3.88 3.23
CA ALA A 6 -0.10 -3.17 2.02
C ALA A 6 1.35 -3.44 1.63
N MET A 7 1.62 -3.35 0.33
CA MET A 7 2.99 -3.35 -0.19
C MET A 7 3.25 -1.96 -0.77
N VAL A 8 4.31 -1.33 -0.30
CA VAL A 8 4.81 -0.08 -0.86
C VAL A 8 5.99 -0.42 -1.76
N GLN A 9 5.91 0.00 -3.01
CA GLN A 9 6.98 -0.12 -4.00
C GLN A 9 7.46 1.27 -4.38
N TYR A 10 8.76 1.52 -4.28
CA TYR A 10 9.37 2.79 -4.68
C TYR A 10 10.75 2.56 -5.31
N PHE A 11 11.20 3.55 -6.08
CA PHE A 11 12.50 3.52 -6.76
C PHE A 11 13.37 4.64 -6.21
N GLU A 12 14.58 4.31 -5.79
CA GLU A 12 15.59 5.26 -5.34
C GLU A 12 16.63 5.43 -6.45
N THR A 13 16.84 6.67 -6.90
CA THR A 13 17.90 7.00 -7.85
C THR A 13 19.08 7.61 -7.12
N LYS A 14 20.23 6.96 -7.14
CA LYS A 14 21.48 7.56 -6.65
C LYS A 14 22.03 8.50 -7.72
N LYS A 15 22.29 9.76 -7.34
CA LYS A 15 23.04 10.69 -8.17
C LYS A 15 24.53 10.38 -7.98
N GLU A 16 25.08 9.45 -8.75
CA GLU A 16 26.53 9.39 -8.91
C GLU A 16 26.96 10.35 -10.01
N GLU A 17 28.10 11.01 -9.77
CA GLU A 17 28.64 12.15 -10.52
C GLU A 17 29.20 11.78 -11.92
N SER A 18 29.04 10.52 -12.36
CA SER A 18 29.49 10.02 -13.65
C SER A 18 28.30 9.63 -14.54
N ASP A 19 28.12 10.44 -15.59
CA ASP A 19 26.90 10.63 -16.39
C ASP A 19 26.58 9.50 -17.40
N ARG A 20 26.66 8.21 -17.04
CA ARG A 20 26.29 7.12 -18.00
C ARG A 20 25.47 5.96 -17.48
N ASP A 21 25.27 5.80 -16.18
CA ASP A 21 24.45 4.68 -15.68
C ASP A 21 23.57 5.11 -14.51
N ARG A 22 22.39 5.67 -14.81
CA ARG A 22 21.37 5.95 -13.78
C ARG A 22 20.77 4.62 -13.33
N CYS A 23 21.42 3.97 -12.39
CA CYS A 23 20.88 2.76 -11.76
C CYS A 23 19.82 3.16 -10.72
N ALA A 24 18.56 2.84 -11.00
CA ALA A 24 17.47 3.00 -10.04
C ALA A 24 17.32 1.70 -9.24
N THR A 25 17.45 1.77 -7.91
CA THR A 25 17.22 0.62 -7.03
C THR A 25 15.74 0.52 -6.70
N GLU A 26 15.14 -0.64 -6.94
CA GLU A 26 13.76 -0.95 -6.55
C GLU A 26 13.71 -1.40 -5.09
N HIS A 27 12.78 -0.83 -4.32
CA HIS A 27 12.50 -1.21 -2.94
C HIS A 27 11.04 -1.66 -2.80
N LYS A 28 10.83 -2.75 -2.04
CA LYS A 28 9.51 -3.26 -1.66
C LYS A 28 9.42 -3.35 -0.15
N LEU A 29 8.47 -2.64 0.45
CA LEU A 29 8.18 -2.68 1.87
C LEU A 29 6.81 -3.33 2.07
N TYR A 30 6.75 -4.33 2.95
CA TYR A 30 5.50 -4.96 3.33
C TYR A 30 5.06 -4.42 4.69
N CYS A 31 3.86 -3.86 4.73
CA CYS A 31 3.24 -3.28 5.90
C CYS A 31 2.08 -4.17 6.34
N ASP A 32 2.33 -5.02 7.33
CA ASP A 32 1.27 -5.80 7.96
C ASP A 32 0.49 -4.90 8.92
N HIS A 33 -0.84 -4.96 8.85
CA HIS A 33 -1.69 -4.25 9.80
C HIS A 33 -2.46 -5.27 10.64
N LEU A 34 -2.19 -5.26 11.94
CA LEU A 34 -2.94 -6.08 12.90
C LEU A 34 -4.14 -5.26 13.40
N SER A 35 -5.32 -5.56 12.87
CA SER A 35 -6.58 -5.03 13.41
C SER A 35 -6.92 -5.76 14.71
N LEU A 36 -7.09 -5.02 15.80
CA LEU A 36 -7.46 -5.58 17.09
C LEU A 36 -8.95 -5.97 17.08
N GLY A 37 -9.27 -7.25 17.28
CA GLY A 37 -10.64 -7.73 17.49
C GLY A 37 -11.43 -8.07 16.23
N ASP A 38 -10.86 -7.89 15.03
CA ASP A 38 -11.49 -8.32 13.79
C ASP A 38 -10.45 -8.89 12.81
N ASN A 39 -10.81 -10.00 12.18
CA ASN A 39 -10.02 -10.69 11.16
C ASN A 39 -10.72 -10.66 9.79
N ARG A 40 -11.85 -9.95 9.68
CA ARG A 40 -12.55 -9.73 8.43
C ARG A 40 -11.90 -8.56 7.69
N GLN A 41 -11.65 -8.75 6.40
CA GLN A 41 -11.35 -7.66 5.50
C GLN A 41 -12.66 -6.91 5.22
N ASP A 42 -13.00 -5.97 6.09
CA ASP A 42 -14.13 -5.07 5.90
C ASP A 42 -13.65 -3.66 5.47
N ARG A 43 -14.60 -2.76 5.27
CA ARG A 43 -14.33 -1.40 4.75
C ARG A 43 -13.47 -0.59 5.73
N ASP A 44 -13.71 -0.77 7.02
CA ASP A 44 -13.04 -0.02 8.08
C ASP A 44 -11.60 -0.51 8.28
N ALA A 45 -11.36 -1.81 8.16
CA ALA A 45 -10.02 -2.38 8.13
C ALA A 45 -9.19 -1.82 6.96
N VAL A 46 -9.77 -1.69 5.77
CA VAL A 46 -9.08 -1.11 4.59
C VAL A 46 -8.70 0.35 4.83
N ILE A 47 -9.60 1.14 5.42
CA ILE A 47 -9.35 2.55 5.76
C ILE A 47 -8.23 2.66 6.81
N SER A 48 -8.30 1.85 7.86
CA SER A 48 -7.29 1.81 8.92
C SER A 48 -5.90 1.43 8.40
N VAL A 49 -5.82 0.42 7.52
CA VAL A 49 -4.56 0.03 6.86
C VAL A 49 -4.01 1.18 6.02
N LEU A 50 -4.86 1.82 5.22
CA LEU A 50 -4.45 2.93 4.37
C LEU A 50 -3.90 4.09 5.20
N GLU A 51 -4.59 4.48 6.26
CA GLU A 51 -4.16 5.53 7.18
C GLU A 51 -2.81 5.20 7.82
N ALA A 52 -2.67 3.99 8.39
CA ALA A 52 -1.44 3.56 9.04
C ALA A 52 -0.26 3.56 8.07
N VAL A 53 -0.47 3.12 6.82
CA VAL A 53 0.55 3.11 5.77
C VAL A 53 0.96 4.54 5.40
N LEU A 54 0.01 5.47 5.24
CA LEU A 54 0.32 6.87 4.92
C LEU A 54 1.11 7.56 6.03
N ILE A 55 0.73 7.33 7.31
CA ILE A 55 1.48 7.83 8.46
C ILE A 55 2.90 7.27 8.47
N ARG A 56 3.05 5.97 8.22
CA ARG A 56 4.36 5.31 8.18
C ARG A 56 5.22 5.85 7.04
N LEU A 57 4.65 6.02 5.85
CA LEU A 57 5.35 6.57 4.69
C LEU A 57 5.82 8.00 4.94
N ARG A 58 5.03 8.83 5.61
CA ARG A 58 5.46 10.18 5.97
C ARG A 58 6.69 10.17 6.88
N LYS A 59 6.76 9.20 7.80
CA LYS A 59 7.89 9.04 8.73
C LYS A 59 9.13 8.50 8.03
N ASP A 60 8.97 7.45 7.23
CA ASP A 60 10.08 6.70 6.64
C ASP A 60 10.59 7.34 5.33
N LEU A 61 9.71 7.99 4.57
CA LEU A 61 9.99 8.63 3.28
C LEU A 61 9.45 10.08 3.26
N PRO A 62 9.99 11.00 4.09
CA PRO A 62 9.44 12.34 4.26
C PRO A 62 9.49 13.22 3.00
N THR A 63 10.31 12.85 2.01
CA THR A 63 10.41 13.55 0.72
C THR A 63 9.31 13.15 -0.26
N VAL A 64 8.62 12.03 -0.02
CA VAL A 64 7.54 11.54 -0.88
C VAL A 64 6.28 12.35 -0.61
N LYS A 65 5.84 13.11 -1.61
CA LYS A 65 4.62 13.95 -1.53
C LYS A 65 3.41 13.34 -2.21
N THR A 66 3.62 12.33 -3.06
CA THR A 66 2.56 11.75 -3.89
C THR A 66 2.68 10.24 -3.96
N VAL A 67 1.56 9.55 -3.88
CA VAL A 67 1.47 8.08 -4.03
C VAL A 67 0.37 7.70 -5.01
N THR A 68 0.51 6.52 -5.61
CA THR A 68 -0.54 5.87 -6.40
C THR A 68 -1.02 4.67 -5.63
N LEU A 69 -2.33 4.59 -5.38
CA LEU A 69 -2.93 3.41 -4.75
C LEU A 69 -3.27 2.39 -5.82
N ILE A 70 -2.90 1.14 -5.59
CA ILE A 70 -3.29 0.01 -6.42
C ILE A 70 -4.06 -0.94 -5.52
N SER A 71 -5.30 -1.23 -5.89
CA SER A 71 -6.18 -2.16 -5.16
C SER A 71 -6.72 -3.21 -6.12
N ASN A 72 -6.99 -4.41 -5.60
CA ASN A 72 -7.71 -5.42 -6.38
C ASN A 72 -9.20 -5.05 -6.44
N ASN A 73 -9.87 -5.49 -7.50
CA ASN A 73 -11.29 -5.23 -7.71
C ASN A 73 -12.17 -6.18 -6.88
N THR A 74 -11.96 -6.23 -5.56
CA THR A 74 -12.87 -6.91 -4.64
C THR A 74 -13.86 -5.89 -4.05
N ASN A 75 -15.07 -6.34 -3.70
CA ASN A 75 -16.18 -5.49 -3.24
C ASN A 75 -15.84 -4.62 -2.01
N TYR A 76 -14.78 -4.95 -1.29
CA TYR A 76 -14.31 -4.21 -0.10
C TYR A 76 -13.51 -2.95 -0.48
N TYR A 77 -12.78 -2.95 -1.60
CA TYR A 77 -12.02 -1.79 -2.09
C TYR A 77 -12.80 -0.95 -3.10
N GLN A 78 -13.86 -1.50 -3.72
CA GLN A 78 -14.81 -0.77 -4.58
C GLN A 78 -15.81 0.11 -3.79
N ASN A 79 -15.45 0.53 -2.59
CA ASN A 79 -16.33 1.37 -1.80
C ASN A 79 -16.22 2.83 -2.27
N ALA A 80 -17.32 3.45 -2.69
CA ALA A 80 -17.38 4.89 -2.98
C ALA A 80 -16.88 5.75 -1.80
N LEU A 81 -16.87 5.19 -0.59
CA LEU A 81 -16.30 5.78 0.61
C LEU A 81 -14.79 6.02 0.52
N LEU A 82 -14.02 5.16 -0.17
CA LEU A 82 -12.56 5.31 -0.29
C LEU A 82 -12.17 6.65 -0.94
N PRO A 83 -12.62 6.99 -2.15
CA PRO A 83 -12.32 8.29 -2.74
C PRO A 83 -12.91 9.47 -1.94
N LEU A 84 -13.96 9.26 -1.13
CA LEU A 84 -14.51 10.29 -0.24
C LEU A 84 -13.65 10.52 1.01
N ILE A 85 -13.06 9.47 1.58
CA ILE A 85 -12.26 9.53 2.82
C ILE A 85 -10.80 9.88 2.52
N VAL A 86 -10.27 9.49 1.36
CA VAL A 86 -8.89 9.75 0.94
C VAL A 86 -8.43 11.20 1.15
N PRO A 87 -9.22 12.24 0.83
CA PRO A 87 -8.86 13.64 1.11
C PRO A 87 -8.66 13.97 2.59
N PHE A 88 -9.33 13.25 3.50
CA PHE A 88 -9.23 13.45 4.94
C PHE A 88 -8.05 12.69 5.56
N LEU A 89 -7.54 11.67 4.88
CA LEU A 89 -6.36 10.89 5.30
C LEU A 89 -5.04 11.49 4.81
N LEU A 90 -5.07 12.70 4.22
CA LEU A 90 -3.92 13.39 3.65
C LEU A 90 -2.98 13.88 4.77
N HIS A 91 -2.16 12.97 5.27
CA HIS A 91 -1.08 13.26 6.22
C HIS A 91 0.13 13.91 5.52
N GLY A 92 -0.08 14.88 4.62
CA GLY A 92 0.97 15.51 3.81
C GLY A 92 1.41 14.72 2.57
N ILE A 93 0.85 13.52 2.37
CA ILE A 93 1.03 12.70 1.17
C ILE A 93 -0.26 12.74 0.36
N HIS A 94 -0.16 13.10 -0.92
CA HIS A 94 -1.30 13.20 -1.84
C HIS A 94 -1.47 11.90 -2.64
N ILE A 95 -2.68 11.37 -2.65
CA ILE A 95 -3.01 10.24 -3.52
C ILE A 95 -3.34 10.78 -4.91
N LYS A 96 -2.44 10.54 -5.88
CA LYS A 96 -2.56 11.07 -7.25
C LYS A 96 -3.55 10.28 -8.10
N ARG A 97 -3.61 8.97 -7.89
CA ARG A 97 -4.42 8.04 -8.67
C ARG A 97 -4.74 6.81 -7.84
N ILE A 98 -5.94 6.28 -8.05
CA ILE A 98 -6.36 4.96 -7.59
C ILE A 98 -6.50 4.08 -8.84
N LEU A 99 -5.79 2.97 -8.86
CA LEU A 99 -5.86 1.96 -9.90
C LEU A 99 -6.56 0.73 -9.32
N HIS A 100 -7.58 0.25 -10.01
CA HIS A 100 -8.23 -1.01 -9.70
C HIS A 100 -7.77 -2.05 -10.71
N THR A 101 -7.08 -3.09 -10.23
CA THR A 101 -6.73 -4.25 -11.07
C THR A 101 -7.88 -5.24 -11.04
N GLU A 102 -8.01 -6.12 -12.03
CA GLU A 102 -9.05 -7.16 -12.05
C GLU A 102 -9.09 -7.97 -10.74
N THR A 103 -10.26 -8.55 -10.45
CA THR A 103 -10.46 -9.38 -9.27
C THR A 103 -9.51 -10.56 -9.32
N GLN A 104 -8.47 -10.52 -8.50
CA GLN A 104 -7.55 -11.65 -8.37
C GLN A 104 -8.09 -12.55 -7.27
N ASP A 105 -8.51 -13.77 -7.63
CA ASP A 105 -8.90 -14.83 -6.70
C ASP A 105 -7.69 -15.33 -5.89
N GLY A 106 -7.18 -14.49 -4.97
CA GLY A 106 -6.12 -14.85 -4.03
C GLY A 106 -4.74 -15.12 -4.66
N ARG A 107 -4.47 -14.55 -5.84
CA ARG A 107 -3.23 -14.77 -6.62
C ARG A 107 -2.36 -13.52 -6.77
N GLY A 108 -2.51 -12.55 -5.88
CA GLY A 108 -1.67 -11.35 -5.87
C GLY A 108 -0.30 -11.59 -5.21
N VAL A 109 0.67 -10.73 -5.52
CA VAL A 109 2.00 -10.71 -4.86
C VAL A 109 1.87 -10.52 -3.34
N LEU A 110 0.85 -9.78 -2.91
CA LEU A 110 0.47 -9.61 -1.50
C LEU A 110 0.02 -10.94 -0.88
N ASP A 111 -0.88 -11.67 -1.55
CA ASP A 111 -1.36 -12.97 -1.06
C ASP A 111 -0.21 -13.97 -0.93
N ALA A 112 0.72 -14.00 -1.90
CA ALA A 112 1.91 -14.84 -1.83
C ALA A 112 2.82 -14.47 -0.63
N HIS A 113 2.98 -13.18 -0.32
CA HIS A 113 3.74 -12.73 0.84
C HIS A 113 3.08 -13.16 2.16
N PHE A 114 1.76 -13.00 2.28
CA PHE A 114 1.02 -13.42 3.47
C PHE A 114 0.93 -14.94 3.63
N LEU A 115 0.87 -15.70 2.53
CA LEU A 115 0.89 -17.17 2.53
C LEU A 115 2.22 -17.74 3.07
N VAL A 116 3.35 -17.11 2.78
CA VAL A 116 4.67 -17.55 3.29
C VAL A 116 4.81 -17.28 4.79
N ARG A 117 4.21 -16.19 5.30
CA ARG A 117 4.29 -15.81 6.71
C ARG A 117 3.38 -16.59 7.65
N CYS A 118 2.30 -17.21 7.15
CA CYS A 118 1.37 -18.02 7.93
C CYS A 118 1.79 -19.50 8.09
N LYS A 119 3.02 -19.89 7.71
CA LYS A 119 3.52 -21.28 7.81
C LYS A 119 4.31 -21.61 9.09
N TYR A 120 4.31 -20.73 10.08
CA TYR A 120 4.95 -20.95 11.39
C TYR A 120 3.98 -20.74 12.53
#